data_AF-A0A4Q8AEI9-F1
#
_entry.id   AF-A0A4Q8AEI9-F1
#
_cell.length_a   1.000
_cell.length_b   1.000
_cell.length_c   1.000
_cell.angle_alpha   90.00
_cell.angle_beta   90.00
_cell.angle_gamma   90.00
#
_symmetry.space_group_name_H-M   'P 1'
#
loop_
_entity.id
_entity.type
_entity.pdbx_description
1 polymer ?
#
loop_
_entity_poly.entity_id
_entity_poly.type
_entity_poly.pdbx_seq_one_letter_code
_entity_poly.pdbx_strand_id
1 'polypeptide(L)'
;MHQHNAKNDGIDRRTVAKGAAWSLPVLAAAVAAPHAAASVEPPVCPECFTAGIGAAFTAQSIVLGNTGTLTIATVLNVSTETCADLSLFQPAYTAVMTSATLTMTDGSVHTSALGLGTGVGSFGAISAFNYNGVFTGINYPNDAIPPYGPTAPARLCVDFEMIVVGLPSLLELRCPVSICWDVTGMVSLGTVILGAGTVNHTGVMAAG
;
A
#
# COMPACT_ATOMS: atom_id res chain seq x y z
N MET A 1 -66.47 -66.62 -17.41
CA MET A 1 -65.92 -65.85 -16.26
C MET A 1 -64.63 -66.52 -15.81
N HIS A 2 -63.47 -65.92 -16.07
CA HIS A 2 -62.27 -66.03 -15.22
C HIS A 2 -61.29 -64.91 -15.61
N GLN A 3 -60.58 -64.45 -14.59
CA GLN A 3 -60.17 -63.06 -14.40
C GLN A 3 -58.84 -62.75 -15.11
N HIS A 4 -58.74 -61.53 -15.66
CA HIS A 4 -57.46 -60.93 -16.04
C HIS A 4 -56.67 -60.61 -14.78
N ASN A 5 -55.55 -61.31 -14.59
CA ASN A 5 -54.58 -61.02 -13.54
C ASN A 5 -53.79 -59.78 -13.96
N ALA A 6 -54.13 -58.61 -13.41
CA ALA A 6 -53.38 -57.38 -13.61
C ALA A 6 -52.02 -57.52 -12.91
N LYS A 7 -50.99 -57.86 -13.68
CA LYS A 7 -49.61 -57.85 -13.22
C LYS A 7 -49.22 -56.39 -12.98
N ASN A 8 -49.03 -56.01 -11.72
CA ASN A 8 -48.45 -54.72 -11.37
C ASN A 8 -47.03 -54.64 -11.94
N ASP A 9 -46.89 -54.12 -13.16
CA ASP A 9 -45.61 -53.67 -13.75
C ASP A 9 -45.16 -52.37 -13.05
N GLY A 10 -45.01 -52.46 -11.72
CA GLY A 10 -44.37 -51.42 -10.94
C GLY A 10 -42.89 -51.39 -11.30
N ILE A 11 -42.35 -50.19 -11.50
CA ILE A 11 -40.92 -49.96 -11.73
C ILE A 11 -40.14 -50.69 -10.63
N ASP A 12 -39.40 -51.74 -11.02
CA ASP A 12 -38.63 -52.55 -10.09
C ASP A 12 -37.60 -51.66 -9.37
N ARG A 13 -37.48 -51.81 -8.05
CA ARG A 13 -36.57 -51.00 -7.21
C ARG A 13 -35.12 -51.11 -7.71
N ARG A 14 -34.78 -52.23 -8.33
CA ARG A 14 -33.49 -52.48 -8.98
C ARG A 14 -33.25 -51.59 -10.22
N THR A 15 -34.31 -51.20 -10.94
CA THR A 15 -34.24 -50.29 -12.09
C THR A 15 -33.97 -48.86 -11.66
N VAL A 16 -34.61 -48.41 -10.58
CA VAL A 16 -34.35 -47.08 -9.97
C VAL A 16 -32.92 -47.00 -9.42
N ALA A 17 -32.46 -48.05 -8.73
CA ALA A 17 -31.10 -48.11 -8.19
C ALA A 17 -30.02 -48.09 -9.31
N LYS A 18 -30.28 -48.75 -10.45
CA LYS A 18 -29.37 -48.68 -11.61
C LYS A 18 -29.28 -47.27 -12.19
N GLY A 19 -30.40 -46.55 -12.36
CA GLY A 19 -30.38 -45.17 -12.87
C GLY A 19 -29.65 -44.19 -11.95
N ALA A 20 -29.83 -44.34 -10.63
CA ALA A 20 -29.12 -43.52 -9.63
C ALA A 20 -27.60 -43.78 -9.62
N ALA A 21 -27.18 -45.04 -9.78
CA ALA A 21 -25.77 -45.41 -9.78
C ALA A 21 -24.95 -44.74 -10.91
N TRP A 22 -25.58 -44.47 -12.06
CA TRP A 22 -24.90 -43.86 -13.21
C TRP A 22 -25.01 -42.33 -13.28
N SER A 23 -25.96 -41.72 -12.56
CA SER A 23 -26.19 -40.26 -12.59
C SER A 23 -25.54 -39.52 -11.41
N LEU A 24 -25.38 -40.18 -10.26
CA LEU A 24 -24.76 -39.59 -9.08
C LEU A 24 -23.31 -39.11 -9.30
N PRO A 25 -22.42 -39.84 -9.99
CA PRO A 25 -21.06 -39.37 -10.24
C PRO A 25 -21.01 -38.12 -11.13
N VAL A 26 -21.91 -38.04 -12.11
CA VAL A 26 -21.99 -36.90 -13.05
C VAL A 26 -22.48 -35.66 -12.33
N LEU A 27 -23.51 -35.79 -11.49
CA LEU A 27 -24.00 -34.70 -10.65
C LEU A 27 -22.93 -34.27 -9.65
N ALA A 28 -22.29 -35.22 -8.94
CA ALA A 28 -21.21 -34.92 -8.00
C ALA A 28 -20.05 -34.16 -8.66
N ALA A 29 -19.61 -34.60 -9.85
CA ALA A 29 -18.59 -33.90 -10.63
C ALA A 29 -19.07 -32.52 -11.13
N ALA A 30 -20.35 -32.41 -11.54
CA ALA A 30 -20.92 -31.17 -12.03
C ALA A 30 -21.14 -30.11 -10.95
N VAL A 31 -21.37 -30.47 -9.68
CA VAL A 31 -21.35 -29.50 -8.56
C VAL A 31 -19.94 -29.26 -8.01
N ALA A 32 -19.07 -30.27 -8.01
CA ALA A 32 -17.70 -30.12 -7.52
C ALA A 32 -16.82 -29.28 -8.47
N ALA A 33 -16.98 -29.41 -9.79
CA ALA A 33 -16.17 -28.70 -10.78
C ALA A 33 -16.31 -27.16 -10.71
N PRO A 34 -17.52 -26.56 -10.70
CA PRO A 34 -17.65 -25.11 -10.54
C PRO A 34 -17.23 -24.65 -9.14
N HIS A 35 -17.43 -25.46 -8.10
CA HIS A 35 -17.02 -25.10 -6.74
C HIS A 35 -15.49 -25.15 -6.55
N ALA A 36 -14.81 -26.07 -7.22
CA ALA A 36 -13.34 -26.14 -7.27
C ALA A 36 -12.75 -25.06 -8.18
N ALA A 37 -13.42 -24.73 -9.30
CA ALA A 37 -13.01 -23.64 -10.20
C ALA A 37 -13.27 -22.24 -9.61
N ALA A 38 -14.23 -22.11 -8.69
CA ALA A 38 -14.52 -20.87 -7.97
C ALA A 38 -13.73 -20.73 -6.65
N SER A 39 -13.07 -21.79 -6.18
CA SER A 39 -12.25 -21.78 -4.96
C SER A 39 -10.82 -21.30 -5.22
N VAL A 40 -10.59 -20.51 -6.26
CA VAL A 40 -9.31 -19.80 -6.37
C VAL A 40 -9.33 -18.76 -5.26
N GLU A 41 -8.48 -18.96 -4.24
CA GLU A 41 -8.27 -18.00 -3.18
C GLU A 41 -8.05 -16.62 -3.84
N PRO A 42 -8.81 -15.57 -3.46
CA PRO A 42 -8.57 -14.23 -3.98
C PRO A 42 -7.10 -13.86 -3.77
N PRO A 43 -6.43 -13.20 -4.74
CA PRO A 43 -5.04 -12.82 -4.55
C PRO A 43 -4.94 -11.92 -3.32
N VAL A 44 -4.08 -12.29 -2.38
CA VAL A 44 -3.83 -11.51 -1.16
C VAL A 44 -2.88 -10.36 -1.51
N CYS A 45 -3.03 -9.22 -0.83
CA CYS A 45 -2.12 -8.09 -0.99
C CYS A 45 -0.65 -8.51 -0.81
N PRO A 46 0.26 -8.12 -1.72
CA PRO A 46 1.69 -8.37 -1.51
C PRO A 46 2.20 -7.62 -0.27
N GLU A 47 2.83 -8.32 0.66
CA GLU A 47 3.38 -7.74 1.90
C GLU A 47 4.83 -7.23 1.74
N CYS A 48 5.30 -7.09 0.49
CA CYS A 48 6.71 -6.83 0.17
C CYS A 48 7.03 -5.35 -0.11
N PHE A 49 6.06 -4.43 0.03
CA PHE A 49 6.32 -3.00 -0.15
C PHE A 49 7.16 -2.46 1.02
N THR A 50 8.35 -1.98 0.71
CA THR A 50 9.30 -1.48 1.71
C THR A 50 9.91 -0.15 1.27
N ALA A 51 10.48 0.59 2.22
CA ALA A 51 11.21 1.81 1.91
C ALA A 51 12.48 1.48 1.11
N GLY A 52 12.61 2.07 -0.07
CA GLY A 52 13.83 2.06 -0.85
C GLY A 52 14.86 3.05 -0.30
N ILE A 53 16.14 2.84 -0.62
CA ILE A 53 17.26 3.65 -0.13
C ILE A 53 17.66 4.75 -1.11
N GLY A 54 18.35 5.78 -0.61
CA GLY A 54 19.17 6.68 -1.43
C GLY A 54 18.43 7.82 -2.12
N ALA A 55 17.18 8.09 -1.75
CA ALA A 55 16.44 9.23 -2.27
C ALA A 55 16.90 10.54 -1.61
N ALA A 56 17.15 11.57 -2.43
CA ALA A 56 17.45 12.91 -1.93
C ALA A 56 16.21 13.54 -1.30
N PHE A 57 16.36 14.08 -0.09
CA PHE A 57 15.30 14.81 0.59
C PHE A 57 15.63 16.30 0.58
N THR A 58 14.62 17.09 0.22
CA THR A 58 14.68 18.54 0.37
C THR A 58 13.38 19.04 0.97
N ALA A 59 13.49 19.92 1.97
CA ALA A 59 12.34 20.58 2.55
C ALA A 59 12.69 22.01 2.95
N GLN A 60 11.70 22.89 2.93
CA GLN A 60 11.83 24.28 3.33
C GLN A 60 10.72 24.64 4.29
N SER A 61 11.09 25.26 5.41
CA SER A 61 10.15 25.86 6.33
C SER A 61 10.15 27.38 6.20
N ILE A 62 8.96 27.95 6.28
CA ILE A 62 8.74 29.39 6.51
C ILE A 62 8.14 29.51 7.90
N VAL A 63 8.81 30.27 8.77
CA VAL A 63 8.51 30.38 10.20
C VAL A 63 7.98 31.78 10.51
N LEU A 64 6.88 31.85 11.26
CA LEU A 64 6.33 33.07 11.82
C LEU A 64 5.73 32.80 13.20
N GLY A 65 6.08 33.62 14.20
CA GLY A 65 5.68 33.40 15.60
C GLY A 65 6.15 32.04 16.15
N ASN A 66 7.36 31.61 15.79
CA ASN A 66 7.93 30.29 16.12
C ASN A 66 7.13 29.09 15.57
N THR A 67 6.15 29.32 14.70
CA THR A 67 5.37 28.28 14.06
C THR A 67 5.67 28.26 12.58
N GLY A 68 6.01 27.09 12.05
CA GLY A 68 6.43 26.90 10.67
C GLY A 68 5.43 26.13 9.83
N THR A 69 5.44 26.45 8.54
CA THR A 69 4.95 25.56 7.48
C THR A 69 6.14 24.98 6.77
N LEU A 70 6.29 23.65 6.80
CA LEU A 70 7.32 22.90 6.12
C LEU A 70 6.77 22.30 4.82
N THR A 71 7.34 22.68 3.70
CA THR A 71 7.09 22.05 2.39
C THR A 71 8.22 21.08 2.09
N ILE A 72 7.87 19.87 1.68
CA ILE A 72 8.81 18.82 1.30
C ILE A 72 8.67 18.60 -0.20
N ALA A 73 9.79 18.55 -0.91
CA ALA A 73 9.86 18.13 -2.29
C ALA A 73 10.91 17.02 -2.40
N THR A 74 10.48 15.80 -2.67
CA THR A 74 11.38 14.64 -2.75
C THR A 74 10.79 13.55 -3.64
N VAL A 75 11.59 12.51 -3.86
CA VAL A 75 11.18 11.27 -4.51
C VAL A 75 11.16 10.18 -3.44
N LEU A 76 10.03 9.54 -3.24
CA LEU A 76 9.90 8.38 -2.35
C LEU A 76 10.26 7.13 -3.14
N ASN A 77 11.36 6.49 -2.75
CA ASN A 77 11.74 5.19 -3.30
C ASN A 77 10.99 4.10 -2.54
N VAL A 78 10.27 3.25 -3.25
CA VAL A 78 9.60 2.06 -2.70
C VAL A 78 10.22 0.83 -3.34
N SER A 79 10.77 -0.07 -2.53
CA SER A 79 11.31 -1.35 -3.00
C SER A 79 10.25 -2.44 -2.95
N THR A 80 10.22 -3.24 -4.01
CA THR A 80 9.42 -4.46 -4.16
C THR A 80 10.30 -5.64 -4.58
N GLU A 81 11.62 -5.54 -4.36
CA GLU A 81 12.59 -6.56 -4.79
C GLU A 81 12.45 -7.86 -4.01
N THR A 82 11.86 -7.81 -2.81
CA THR A 82 11.64 -8.96 -1.92
C THR A 82 10.33 -9.69 -2.18
N CYS A 83 9.56 -9.29 -3.19
CA CYS A 83 8.31 -9.96 -3.53
C CYS A 83 8.59 -11.37 -4.08
N ALA A 84 8.24 -12.39 -3.30
CA ALA A 84 8.55 -13.78 -3.61
C ALA A 84 7.73 -14.36 -4.77
N ASP A 85 6.49 -13.90 -4.96
CA ASP A 85 5.61 -14.42 -6.01
C ASP A 85 4.91 -13.29 -6.77
N LEU A 86 5.48 -12.95 -7.93
CA LEU A 86 4.98 -11.93 -8.85
C LEU A 86 4.19 -12.53 -10.01
N SER A 87 4.10 -13.87 -10.08
CA SER A 87 3.44 -14.57 -11.19
C SER A 87 1.91 -14.40 -11.18
N LEU A 88 1.38 -14.03 -10.01
CA LEU A 88 -0.05 -13.84 -9.75
C LEU A 88 -0.53 -12.41 -10.03
N PHE A 89 0.35 -11.48 -10.40
CA PHE A 89 0.01 -10.08 -10.62
C PHE A 89 0.54 -9.57 -11.96
N GLN A 90 -0.08 -8.51 -12.48
CA GLN A 90 0.57 -7.71 -13.52
C GLN A 90 1.89 -7.13 -12.98
N PRO A 91 2.90 -6.95 -13.84
CA PRO A 91 4.21 -6.47 -13.39
C PRO A 91 4.17 -5.02 -12.89
N ALA A 92 3.14 -4.25 -13.24
CA ALA A 92 2.95 -2.88 -12.80
C ALA A 92 1.93 -2.79 -11.67
N TYR A 93 2.15 -1.85 -10.75
CA TYR A 93 1.19 -1.45 -9.73
C TYR A 93 1.05 0.07 -9.72
N THR A 94 -0.09 0.58 -9.28
CA THR A 94 -0.29 2.02 -9.05
C THR A 94 -0.20 2.31 -7.56
N ALA A 95 0.48 3.38 -7.19
CA ALA A 95 0.59 3.84 -5.81
C ALA A 95 -0.16 5.17 -5.68
N VAL A 96 -1.13 5.23 -4.78
CA VAL A 96 -1.87 6.46 -4.45
C VAL A 96 -1.53 6.84 -3.01
N MET A 97 -0.92 8.01 -2.81
CA MET A 97 -0.63 8.49 -1.45
C MET A 97 -1.92 9.06 -0.85
N THR A 98 -2.24 8.68 0.38
CA THR A 98 -3.52 9.02 1.05
C THR A 98 -3.33 9.93 2.27
N SER A 99 -2.23 9.74 2.99
CA SER A 99 -1.78 10.60 4.08
C SER A 99 -0.27 10.50 4.26
N ALA A 100 0.30 11.48 4.94
CA ALA A 100 1.68 11.47 5.35
C ALA A 100 1.81 11.93 6.80
N THR A 101 2.75 11.34 7.52
CA THR A 101 3.07 11.64 8.91
C THR A 101 4.55 11.98 9.01
N LEU A 102 4.84 13.17 9.52
CA LEU A 102 6.18 13.66 9.79
C LEU A 102 6.42 13.66 11.29
N THR A 103 7.49 12.99 11.71
CA THR A 103 8.01 13.06 13.07
C THR A 103 9.24 13.94 13.07
N MET A 104 9.28 14.91 13.98
CA MET A 104 10.43 15.80 14.18
C MET A 104 11.39 15.24 15.24
N THR A 105 12.61 15.76 15.32
CA THR A 105 13.63 15.35 16.31
C THR A 105 13.25 15.62 17.76
N ASP A 106 12.29 16.53 18.00
CA ASP A 106 11.70 16.79 19.32
C ASP A 106 10.59 15.79 19.70
N GLY A 107 10.28 14.84 18.83
CA GLY A 107 9.23 13.83 19.02
C GLY A 107 7.83 14.30 18.64
N SER A 108 7.65 15.56 18.21
CA SER A 108 6.36 16.04 17.70
C SER A 108 6.00 15.36 16.39
N VAL A 109 4.71 15.04 16.24
CA VAL A 109 4.15 14.32 15.10
C VAL A 109 3.13 15.20 14.39
N HIS A 110 3.28 15.35 13.08
CA HIS A 110 2.44 16.18 12.23
C HIS A 110 1.91 15.36 11.07
N THR A 111 0.60 15.39 10.85
CA THR A 111 -0.05 14.66 9.75
C THR A 111 -0.49 15.63 8.66
N SER A 112 -0.43 15.19 7.40
CA SER A 112 -0.90 15.97 6.26
C SER A 112 -1.50 15.08 5.17
N ALA A 113 -2.49 15.63 4.48
CA ALA A 113 -3.01 15.09 3.23
C ALA A 113 -2.79 16.05 2.03
N LEU A 114 -1.99 17.09 2.22
CA LEU A 114 -1.69 18.08 1.19
C LEU A 114 -0.45 17.70 0.40
N GLY A 115 -0.48 17.90 -0.92
CA GLY A 115 0.70 17.68 -1.77
C GLY A 115 1.04 16.21 -2.01
N LEU A 116 0.06 15.34 -1.79
CA LEU A 116 0.14 13.91 -2.08
C LEU A 116 0.11 13.65 -3.59
N GLY A 117 0.73 12.55 -3.99
CA GLY A 117 0.89 12.16 -5.39
C GLY A 117 0.34 10.78 -5.70
N THR A 118 0.34 10.48 -7.00
CA THR A 118 0.11 9.14 -7.52
C THR A 118 1.26 8.78 -8.45
N GLY A 119 1.57 7.50 -8.57
CA GLY A 119 2.52 7.03 -9.57
C GLY A 119 2.35 5.57 -9.89
N VAL A 120 3.15 5.11 -10.84
CA VAL A 120 3.18 3.71 -11.27
C VAL A 120 4.55 3.14 -10.94
N GLY A 121 4.56 2.00 -10.28
CA GLY A 121 5.75 1.23 -10.01
C GLY A 121 5.72 -0.11 -10.73
N SER A 122 6.85 -0.79 -10.70
CA SER A 122 7.00 -2.14 -11.22
C SER A 122 7.50 -3.05 -10.11
N PHE A 123 6.92 -4.24 -10.02
CA PHE A 123 7.36 -5.27 -9.10
C PHE A 123 8.78 -5.77 -9.44
N GLY A 124 9.53 -6.19 -8.41
CA GLY A 124 10.90 -6.68 -8.58
C GLY A 124 11.95 -5.58 -8.75
N ALA A 125 11.59 -4.32 -8.50
CA ALA A 125 12.48 -3.18 -8.61
C ALA A 125 12.15 -2.11 -7.55
N ILE A 126 13.05 -1.12 -7.43
CA ILE A 126 12.78 0.13 -6.72
C ILE A 126 12.02 1.07 -7.65
N SER A 127 10.85 1.51 -7.21
CA SER A 127 10.02 2.49 -7.91
C SER A 127 10.12 3.85 -7.23
N ALA A 128 10.09 4.91 -8.03
CA ALA A 128 10.29 6.29 -7.58
C ALA A 128 8.99 7.09 -7.71
N PHE A 129 8.51 7.67 -6.61
CA PHE A 129 7.27 8.45 -6.57
C PHE A 129 7.52 9.89 -6.13
N ASN A 130 7.10 10.86 -6.94
CA ASN A 130 7.22 12.27 -6.56
C ASN A 130 6.31 12.60 -5.38
N TYR A 131 6.86 13.26 -4.36
CA TYR A 131 6.15 13.69 -3.17
C TYR A 131 6.39 15.19 -2.93
N ASN A 132 5.30 15.95 -2.77
CA ASN A 132 5.33 17.40 -2.58
C ASN A 132 4.55 17.82 -1.33
N GLY A 133 4.75 17.11 -0.21
CA GLY A 133 3.93 17.27 0.99
C GLY A 133 4.09 18.59 1.73
N VAL A 134 3.05 19.01 2.44
CA VAL A 134 3.06 20.25 3.24
C VAL A 134 2.61 19.97 4.67
N PHE A 135 3.42 20.31 5.66
CA PHE A 135 3.12 20.19 7.08
C PHE A 135 3.05 21.58 7.71
N THR A 136 2.09 21.80 8.61
CA THR A 136 1.88 23.11 9.26
C THR A 136 1.86 22.93 10.77
N GLY A 137 2.05 24.01 11.53
CA GLY A 137 2.00 23.96 12.98
C GLY A 137 3.26 23.40 13.63
N ILE A 138 4.37 23.32 12.89
CA ILE A 138 5.64 22.83 13.42
C ILE A 138 6.28 23.90 14.27
N ASN A 139 6.70 23.57 15.49
CA ASN A 139 7.43 24.50 16.34
C ASN A 139 8.87 24.64 15.84
N TYR A 140 9.26 25.87 15.53
CA TYR A 140 10.62 26.25 15.19
C TYR A 140 11.11 27.30 16.21
N PRO A 141 11.78 26.86 17.30
CA PRO A 141 12.39 27.76 18.26
C PRO A 141 13.37 28.76 17.64
N ASN A 142 13.61 29.87 18.33
CA ASN A 142 14.60 30.83 17.89
C ASN A 142 16.01 30.23 17.88
N ASP A 143 16.71 30.42 16.77
CA ASP A 143 18.12 30.12 16.62
C ASP A 143 18.74 31.12 15.64
N ALA A 144 19.69 31.91 16.13
CA ALA A 144 20.34 32.96 15.37
C ALA A 144 21.67 32.50 14.74
N ILE A 145 22.13 31.27 15.02
CA ILE A 145 23.44 30.79 14.61
C ILE A 145 23.26 29.57 13.68
N PRO A 146 23.55 29.72 12.37
CA PRO A 146 23.58 28.56 11.46
C PRO A 146 24.68 27.56 11.82
N PRO A 147 24.50 26.24 11.60
CA PRO A 147 23.28 25.59 11.10
C PRO A 147 22.17 25.55 12.17
N TYR A 148 20.90 25.54 11.72
CA TYR A 148 19.74 25.48 12.61
C TYR A 148 19.74 24.16 13.39
N GLY A 149 19.94 24.23 14.70
CA GLY A 149 20.07 23.07 15.58
C GLY A 149 18.81 22.56 16.30
N PRO A 150 17.81 23.40 16.68
CA PRO A 150 16.78 23.00 17.64
C PRO A 150 15.83 21.89 17.20
N THR A 151 15.42 21.88 15.94
CA THR A 151 14.34 21.00 15.48
C THR A 151 14.52 20.64 14.00
N ALA A 152 14.55 19.35 13.68
CA ALA A 152 14.69 18.87 12.31
C ALA A 152 13.72 17.71 12.04
N PRO A 153 13.41 17.40 10.77
CA PRO A 153 12.75 16.15 10.41
C PRO A 153 13.54 14.94 10.94
N ALA A 154 12.84 13.94 11.49
CA ALA A 154 13.44 12.68 11.95
C ALA A 154 12.87 11.44 11.25
N ARG A 155 11.56 11.40 11.00
CA ARG A 155 10.92 10.29 10.27
C ARG A 155 9.80 10.81 9.36
N LEU A 156 9.74 10.32 8.13
CA LEU A 156 8.62 10.56 7.22
C LEU A 156 7.93 9.22 6.92
N CYS A 157 6.66 9.09 7.27
CA CYS A 157 5.84 7.94 6.89
C CYS A 157 4.76 8.40 5.91
N VAL A 158 4.49 7.61 4.88
CA VAL A 158 3.44 7.89 3.90
C VAL A 158 2.56 6.65 3.76
N ASP A 159 1.26 6.87 3.84
CA ASP A 159 0.24 5.86 3.64
C ASP A 159 -0.10 5.79 2.16
N PHE A 160 0.13 4.64 1.57
CA PHE A 160 -0.18 4.34 0.19
C PHE A 160 -1.38 3.41 0.11
N GLU A 161 -2.24 3.66 -0.86
CA GLU A 161 -3.13 2.67 -1.42
C GLU A 161 -2.45 2.10 -2.68
N MET A 162 -1.89 0.90 -2.56
CA MET A 162 -1.29 0.18 -3.68
C MET A 162 -2.39 -0.54 -4.44
N ILE A 163 -2.57 -0.18 -5.70
CA ILE A 163 -3.53 -0.78 -6.61
C ILE A 163 -2.78 -1.78 -7.49
N VAL A 164 -3.05 -3.07 -7.26
CA VAL A 164 -2.43 -4.19 -7.98
C VAL A 164 -3.49 -4.94 -8.77
N VAL A 165 -3.13 -5.46 -9.94
CA VAL A 165 -4.05 -6.21 -10.80
C VAL A 165 -3.66 -7.68 -10.76
N GLY A 166 -4.52 -8.51 -10.16
CA GLY A 166 -4.32 -9.97 -10.08
C GLY A 166 -4.58 -10.68 -11.41
N LEU A 167 -3.76 -11.65 -11.76
CA LEU A 167 -3.93 -12.54 -12.91
C LEU A 167 -4.51 -13.89 -12.45
N PRO A 168 -5.30 -14.59 -13.29
CA PRO A 168 -5.73 -14.24 -14.64
C PRO A 168 -7.05 -13.44 -14.71
N SER A 169 -7.72 -13.23 -13.57
CA SER A 169 -9.06 -12.61 -13.50
C SER A 169 -9.08 -11.09 -13.69
N LEU A 170 -7.90 -10.44 -13.76
CA LEU A 170 -7.73 -8.99 -13.83
C LEU A 170 -8.46 -8.25 -12.71
N LEU A 171 -8.55 -8.87 -11.54
CA LEU A 171 -9.18 -8.27 -10.38
C LEU A 171 -8.26 -7.19 -9.80
N GLU A 172 -8.77 -5.98 -9.66
CA GLU A 172 -8.09 -4.88 -8.99
C GLU A 172 -8.17 -5.06 -7.47
N LEU A 173 -7.02 -5.04 -6.80
CA LEU A 173 -6.88 -5.13 -5.35
C LEU A 173 -6.26 -3.84 -4.83
N ARG A 174 -6.86 -3.32 -3.75
CA ARG A 174 -6.42 -2.10 -3.06
C ARG A 174 -5.79 -2.48 -1.74
N CYS A 175 -4.50 -2.23 -1.64
CA CYS A 175 -3.65 -2.69 -0.55
C CYS A 175 -3.12 -1.47 0.22
N PRO A 176 -3.74 -1.10 1.36
CA PRO A 176 -3.24 -0.03 2.19
C PRO A 176 -1.93 -0.45 2.86
N VAL A 177 -0.86 0.33 2.66
CA VAL A 177 0.45 0.11 3.24
C VAL A 177 1.03 1.42 3.76
N SER A 178 1.61 1.41 4.96
CA SER A 178 2.35 2.55 5.50
C SER A 178 3.83 2.28 5.34
N ILE A 179 4.54 3.16 4.62
CA ILE A 179 5.98 3.05 4.38
C ILE A 179 6.68 4.23 5.04
N CYS A 180 7.76 3.97 5.76
CA CYS A 180 8.50 4.98 6.50
C CYS A 180 9.95 5.09 6.04
N TRP A 181 10.45 6.33 5.99
CA TRP A 181 11.83 6.68 5.72
C TRP A 181 12.43 7.38 6.93
N ASP A 182 13.67 7.02 7.26
CA ASP A 182 14.48 7.73 8.24
C ASP A 182 15.12 8.95 7.57
N VAL A 183 14.92 10.10 8.21
CA VAL A 183 15.34 11.42 7.76
C VAL A 183 16.24 12.14 8.78
N THR A 184 16.73 11.43 9.80
CA THR A 184 17.54 12.01 10.90
C THR A 184 18.89 12.58 10.47
N GLY A 185 19.48 12.08 9.38
CA GLY A 185 20.81 12.48 8.90
C GLY A 185 20.86 13.81 8.13
N MET A 186 19.88 14.70 8.31
CA MET A 186 19.73 15.92 7.52
C MET A 186 20.55 17.09 8.03
N VAL A 187 21.01 17.91 7.09
CA VAL A 187 21.58 19.22 7.37
C VAL A 187 20.47 20.26 7.33
N SER A 188 20.35 21.03 8.41
CA SER A 188 19.37 22.11 8.54
C SER A 188 20.08 23.46 8.45
N LEU A 189 19.80 24.23 7.40
CA LEU A 189 20.41 25.53 7.14
C LEU A 189 19.37 26.64 7.24
N GLY A 190 19.69 27.70 7.96
CA GLY A 190 18.79 28.83 8.16
C GLY A 190 18.86 29.36 9.57
N THR A 191 17.97 30.29 9.89
CA THR A 191 17.83 30.89 11.21
C THR A 191 16.38 31.23 11.48
N VAL A 192 16.03 31.30 12.75
CA VAL A 192 14.75 31.83 13.23
C VAL A 192 15.08 32.88 14.27
N ILE A 193 14.80 34.15 13.95
CA ILE A 193 15.16 35.29 14.79
C ILE A 193 13.89 36.03 15.13
N LEU A 194 13.63 36.20 16.44
CA LEU A 194 12.41 36.84 16.94
C LEU A 194 11.12 36.20 16.39
N GLY A 195 11.15 34.88 16.21
CA GLY A 195 10.05 34.05 15.76
C GLY A 195 9.78 34.07 14.26
N ALA A 196 10.63 34.73 13.47
CA ALA A 196 10.52 34.74 12.02
C ALA A 196 11.80 34.20 11.37
N GLY A 197 11.65 33.48 10.26
CA GLY A 197 12.81 32.96 9.54
C GLY A 197 12.46 31.89 8.52
N THR A 198 13.51 31.30 7.97
CA THR A 198 13.41 30.15 7.07
C THR A 198 14.45 29.12 7.46
N VAL A 199 14.07 27.83 7.42
CA VAL A 199 14.98 26.71 7.64
C VAL A 199 14.82 25.72 6.50
N ASN A 200 15.90 25.47 5.77
CA ASN A 200 15.98 24.47 4.72
C ASN A 200 16.61 23.20 5.28
N HIS A 201 15.99 22.06 5.01
CA HIS A 201 16.49 20.74 5.40
C HIS A 201 16.87 19.96 4.14
N THR A 202 18.10 19.48 4.08
CA THR A 202 18.60 18.70 2.95
C THR A 202 19.37 17.48 3.42
N GLY A 203 19.17 16.35 2.75
CA GLY A 203 19.90 15.13 3.06
C GLY A 203 19.50 13.97 2.16
N VAL A 204 19.78 12.76 2.62
CA VAL A 204 19.38 11.52 1.97
C VAL A 204 18.49 10.72 2.91
N MET A 205 17.44 10.13 2.36
CA MET A 205 16.56 9.24 3.09
C MET A 205 17.16 7.84 3.16
N ALA A 206 17.09 7.25 4.34
CA ALA A 206 17.35 5.83 4.54
C ALA A 206 16.03 5.06 4.66
N ALA A 207 16.08 3.76 4.41
CA ALA A 207 14.99 2.87 4.77
C ALA A 207 14.83 2.90 6.29
N GLY A 208 13.62 3.17 6.78
CA GLY A 208 13.32 3.38 8.20
C GLY A 208 12.28 2.43 8.76
#